data_AF-A0A9Q1FGE6-F1
#
_entry.id   AF-A0A9Q1FGE6-F1
#
_cell.length_a   1.000
_cell.length_b   1.000
_cell.length_c   1.000
_cell.angle_alpha   90.00
_cell.angle_beta   90.00
_cell.angle_gamma   90.00
#
_symmetry.space_group_name_H-M   'P 1'
#
loop_
_entity.id
_entity.type
_entity.pdbx_description
1 polymer ?
#
loop_
_entity_poly.entity_id
_entity_poly.type
_entity_poly.pdbx_seq_one_letter_code
_entity_poly.pdbx_strand_id
1 'polypeptide(L)'
;MDKYYRGAVGALLVYDIAKHLTYESVERWLKELRDHADNNIVIMLVGNKSALHHLRAVPTDEARAFAEKNTLSFIETSALDSTNVEEAFKSILSGRRHHRPLQWLTAPL
;
A
#
# COMPACT_ATOMS: atom_id res chain seq x y z
N MET A 1 -10.99 21.50 9.90
CA MET A 1 -9.82 20.76 9.40
C MET A 1 -10.30 19.78 8.32
N ASP A 2 -11.15 20.22 7.39
CA ASP A 2 -12.10 19.33 6.69
C ASP A 2 -12.14 19.58 5.17
N LYS A 3 -10.98 19.55 4.50
CA LYS A 3 -10.94 19.70 3.03
C LYS A 3 -10.17 18.63 2.26
N TYR A 4 -9.36 17.80 2.90
CA TYR A 4 -8.52 16.82 2.17
C TYR A 4 -9.17 15.46 1.93
N TYR A 5 -10.23 15.12 2.69
CA TYR A 5 -10.81 13.77 2.66
C TYR A 5 -12.16 13.67 1.93
N ARG A 6 -12.91 14.78 1.76
CA ARG A 6 -14.20 14.73 1.05
C ARG A 6 -13.98 14.66 -0.46
N GLY A 7 -14.39 13.55 -1.07
CA GLY A 7 -14.30 13.32 -2.51
C GLY A 7 -13.00 12.66 -2.98
N ALA A 8 -12.13 12.22 -2.07
CA ALA A 8 -10.95 11.45 -2.42
C ALA A 8 -11.36 10.03 -2.87
N VAL A 9 -10.96 9.65 -4.09
CA VAL A 9 -11.23 8.33 -4.67
C VAL A 9 -10.31 7.25 -4.07
N GLY A 10 -9.14 7.65 -3.56
CA GLY A 10 -8.22 6.76 -2.86
C GLY A 10 -7.12 7.47 -2.08
N ALA A 11 -6.41 6.72 -1.25
CA ALA A 11 -5.30 7.19 -0.41
C ALA A 11 -4.09 6.25 -0.51
N LEU A 12 -2.89 6.83 -0.59
CA LEU A 12 -1.62 6.13 -0.51
C LEU A 12 -1.07 6.25 0.92
N LEU A 13 -0.80 5.11 1.55
CA LEU A 13 -0.18 5.01 2.86
C LEU A 13 1.27 4.57 2.66
N VAL A 14 2.20 5.51 2.75
CA VAL A 14 3.60 5.30 2.30
C VAL A 14 4.54 5.13 3.50
N TYR A 15 5.38 4.11 3.47
CA TYR A 15 6.51 3.93 4.39
C TYR A 15 7.83 3.74 3.62
N ASP A 16 8.95 3.79 4.32
CA ASP A 16 10.30 3.57 3.78
C ASP A 16 10.77 2.16 4.13
N ILE A 17 11.06 1.32 3.14
CA ILE A 17 11.44 -0.09 3.37
C ILE A 17 12.73 -0.25 4.17
N ALA A 18 13.59 0.78 4.20
CA ALA A 18 14.85 0.77 4.93
C ALA A 18 14.72 1.35 6.36
N LYS A 19 13.52 1.78 6.77
CA LYS A 19 13.28 2.41 8.08
C LYS A 19 12.04 1.85 8.77
N HIS A 20 12.25 0.86 9.65
CA HIS A 20 11.19 0.20 10.42
C HIS A 20 10.26 1.17 11.18
N LEU A 21 10.80 2.24 11.78
CA LEU A 21 10.01 3.26 12.48
C LEU A 21 8.93 3.93 11.61
N THR A 22 9.17 4.04 10.30
CA THR A 22 8.16 4.59 9.38
C THR A 22 7.02 3.62 9.14
N TYR A 23 7.31 2.32 9.21
CA TYR A 23 6.32 1.25 9.09
C TYR A 23 5.47 1.12 10.36
N GLU A 24 6.05 1.28 11.55
CA GLU A 24 5.29 1.31 12.82
C GLU A 24 4.21 2.40 12.83
N SER A 25 4.43 3.50 12.13
CA SER A 25 3.46 4.60 12.04
C SER A 25 2.25 4.27 11.15
N VAL A 26 2.36 3.26 10.26
CA VAL A 26 1.33 2.90 9.26
C VAL A 26 0.00 2.55 9.92
N GLU A 27 0.01 1.80 11.02
CA GLU A 27 -1.22 1.39 11.72
C GLU A 27 -2.00 2.61 12.24
N ARG A 28 -1.30 3.57 12.84
CA ARG A 28 -1.88 4.81 13.32
C ARG A 28 -2.50 5.61 12.17
N TRP A 29 -1.78 5.78 11.06
CA TRP A 29 -2.27 6.52 9.91
C TRP A 29 -3.46 5.83 9.22
N LEU A 30 -3.46 4.50 9.17
CA LEU A 30 -4.60 3.73 8.67
C LEU A 30 -5.86 3.99 9.50
N LYS A 31 -5.72 4.01 10.83
CA LYS A 31 -6.83 4.35 11.73
C LYS A 31 -7.32 5.76 11.49
N GLU A 32 -6.42 6.75 11.47
CA GLU A 32 -6.78 8.15 11.20
C GLU A 32 -7.48 8.32 9.84
N LEU A 33 -7.03 7.60 8.80
CA LEU A 33 -7.70 7.60 7.49
C LEU A 33 -9.11 7.03 7.56
N ARG A 34 -9.31 5.89 8.23
CA ARG A 34 -10.63 5.26 8.37
C ARG A 34 -11.61 6.07 9.21
N ASP A 35 -11.11 6.81 10.19
CA ASP A 35 -11.94 7.64 11.08
C ASP A 35 -12.46 8.90 10.36
N HIS A 36 -11.78 9.39 9.32
CA HIS A 36 -12.08 10.67 8.66
C HIS A 36 -12.47 10.59 7.18
N ALA A 37 -12.20 9.47 6.49
CA ALA A 37 -12.52 9.30 5.08
C ALA A 37 -13.88 8.61 4.87
N ASP A 38 -14.43 8.76 3.66
CA ASP A 38 -15.62 8.01 3.25
C ASP A 38 -15.35 6.50 3.27
N ASN A 39 -16.34 5.70 3.70
CA ASN A 39 -16.25 4.23 3.79
C ASN A 39 -15.86 3.53 2.47
N ASN A 40 -15.93 4.22 1.34
CA ASN A 40 -15.64 3.67 0.01
C ASN A 40 -14.25 4.08 -0.54
N ILE A 41 -13.40 4.70 0.28
CA ILE A 41 -12.06 5.08 -0.15
C ILE A 41 -11.19 3.84 -0.40
N VAL A 42 -10.49 3.81 -1.55
CA VAL A 42 -9.49 2.76 -1.82
C VAL A 42 -8.18 3.12 -1.15
N ILE A 43 -7.66 2.28 -0.26
CA ILE A 43 -6.40 2.51 0.44
C ILE A 43 -5.33 1.53 -0.07
N MET A 44 -4.16 2.06 -0.40
CA MET A 44 -2.99 1.28 -0.81
C MET A 44 -1.80 1.55 0.11
N LEU A 45 -1.23 0.48 0.67
CA LEU A 45 0.06 0.52 1.35
C LEU A 45 1.20 0.54 0.31
N VAL A 46 2.13 1.46 0.47
CA VAL A 46 3.27 1.65 -0.44
C VAL A 46 4.59 1.56 0.32
N GLY A 47 5.37 0.53 0.04
CA GLY A 47 6.77 0.45 0.50
C GLY A 47 7.68 1.21 -0.46
N ASN A 48 8.06 2.44 -0.14
CA ASN A 48 8.93 3.27 -0.98
C ASN A 48 10.42 2.95 -0.74
N LYS A 49 11.25 3.38 -1.70
CA LYS A 49 12.72 3.19 -1.74
C LYS A 49 13.15 1.74 -1.94
N SER A 50 12.39 0.97 -2.72
CA SER A 50 12.72 -0.43 -3.07
C SER A 50 14.12 -0.63 -3.65
N ALA A 51 14.71 0.39 -4.28
CA ALA A 51 16.10 0.39 -4.72
C ALA A 51 17.11 0.11 -3.58
N LEU A 52 16.77 0.46 -2.32
CA LEU A 52 17.57 0.19 -1.13
C LEU A 52 17.31 -1.20 -0.53
N HIS A 53 16.95 -2.19 -1.35
CA HIS A 53 16.66 -3.56 -0.92
C HIS A 53 17.74 -4.20 -0.02
N HIS A 54 19.00 -3.83 -0.20
CA HIS A 54 20.13 -4.29 0.61
C HIS A 54 20.14 -3.70 2.05
N LEU A 55 19.43 -2.59 2.28
CA LEU A 55 19.21 -1.96 3.59
C LEU A 55 17.81 -2.23 4.14
N ARG A 56 17.10 -3.21 3.58
CA ARG A 56 15.71 -3.49 3.95
C ARG A 56 15.61 -3.80 5.44
N ALA A 57 14.84 -2.97 6.15
CA ALA A 57 14.49 -3.16 7.55
C ALA A 57 13.07 -3.74 7.71
N VAL A 58 12.22 -3.62 6.69
CA VAL A 58 10.85 -4.14 6.68
C VAL A 58 10.74 -5.24 5.62
N PRO A 59 10.57 -6.51 6.03
CA PRO A 59 10.32 -7.62 5.12
C PRO A 59 9.09 -7.37 4.25
N THR A 60 9.18 -7.65 2.95
CA THR A 60 8.05 -7.48 2.02
C THR A 60 6.86 -8.34 2.42
N ASP A 61 7.09 -9.55 2.94
CA ASP A 61 6.04 -10.47 3.36
C ASP A 61 5.29 -9.96 4.60
N GLU A 62 5.98 -9.29 5.52
CA GLU A 62 5.35 -8.64 6.68
C GLU A 62 4.40 -7.53 6.24
N ALA A 63 4.87 -6.63 5.37
CA ALA A 63 4.06 -5.54 4.85
C ALA A 63 2.88 -6.04 4.00
N ARG A 64 3.08 -7.10 3.21
CA ARG A 64 2.01 -7.75 2.44
C ARG A 64 0.96 -8.37 3.36
N ALA A 65 1.37 -9.10 4.38
CA ALA A 65 0.46 -9.70 5.35
C ALA A 65 -0.35 -8.63 6.11
N PHE A 66 0.29 -7.50 6.46
CA PHE A 66 -0.41 -6.36 7.05
C PHE A 66 -1.46 -5.78 6.09
N ALA A 67 -1.11 -5.60 4.81
CA ALA A 67 -2.04 -5.09 3.81
C ALA A 67 -3.23 -6.04 3.61
N GLU A 68 -2.98 -7.35 3.47
CA GLU A 68 -4.03 -8.36 3.33
C GLU A 68 -4.97 -8.39 4.53
N LYS A 69 -4.42 -8.43 5.76
CA LYS A 69 -5.19 -8.39 7.01
C LYS A 69 -6.08 -7.16 7.09
N ASN A 70 -5.62 -6.02 6.58
CA ASN A 70 -6.34 -4.76 6.61
C ASN A 70 -7.12 -4.47 5.33
N THR A 71 -7.20 -5.41 4.37
CA THR A 71 -7.90 -5.20 3.09
C THR A 71 -7.38 -3.97 2.33
N LEU A 72 -6.05 -3.80 2.32
CA LEU A 72 -5.35 -2.76 1.57
C LEU A 72 -4.73 -3.38 0.32
N SER A 73 -4.63 -2.59 -0.75
CA SER A 73 -3.71 -2.94 -1.84
C SER A 73 -2.26 -2.72 -1.40
N PHE A 74 -1.30 -3.43 -1.98
CA PHE A 74 0.11 -3.29 -1.63
C PHE A 74 0.99 -3.21 -2.88
N ILE A 75 1.97 -2.30 -2.86
CA ILE A 75 3.01 -2.20 -3.88
C ILE A 75 4.30 -1.65 -3.27
N GLU A 76 5.45 -2.10 -3.76
CA GLU A 76 6.72 -1.45 -3.45
C GLU A 76 7.13 -0.55 -4.62
N THR A 77 7.59 0.65 -4.30
CA THR A 77 7.99 1.67 -5.27
C THR A 77 9.39 2.16 -4.98
N SER A 78 10.01 2.76 -5.98
CA SER A 78 11.23 3.53 -5.79
C SER A 78 11.11 4.81 -6.60
N ALA A 79 10.97 5.93 -5.89
CA ALA A 79 10.99 7.24 -6.51
C ALA A 79 12.36 7.56 -7.17
N LEU A 80 13.44 6.87 -6.75
CA LEU A 80 14.79 7.10 -7.26
C LEU A 80 14.96 6.62 -8.71
N ASP A 81 14.43 5.45 -9.03
CA ASP A 81 14.52 4.82 -10.36
C ASP A 81 13.15 4.77 -11.08
N SER A 82 12.14 5.45 -10.51
CA SER A 82 10.76 5.49 -11.00
C SER A 82 10.04 4.14 -11.04
N THR A 83 10.54 3.13 -10.30
CA THR A 83 9.93 1.80 -10.25
C THR A 83 8.55 1.87 -9.60
N ASN A 84 7.53 1.33 -10.29
CA ASN A 84 6.15 1.13 -9.82
C ASN A 84 5.39 2.38 -9.38
N VAL A 85 5.95 3.59 -9.55
CA VAL A 85 5.29 4.83 -9.15
C VAL A 85 4.01 5.04 -9.99
N GLU A 86 4.11 4.93 -11.31
CA GLU A 86 2.96 5.08 -12.20
C GLU A 86 1.90 3.98 -11.98
N GLU A 87 2.34 2.74 -11.73
CA GLU A 87 1.47 1.59 -11.44
C GLU A 87 0.67 1.83 -10.15
N ALA A 88 1.30 2.37 -9.10
CA ALA A 88 0.63 2.70 -7.84
C ALA A 88 -0.51 3.72 -8.05
N PHE A 89 -0.26 4.79 -8.81
CA PHE A 89 -1.28 5.79 -9.13
C PHE A 89 -2.38 5.22 -10.02
N LYS A 90 -2.04 4.48 -11.09
CA LYS A 90 -3.01 3.82 -11.97
C LYS A 90 -3.89 2.84 -11.21
N SER A 91 -3.32 2.08 -10.28
CA SER A 91 -4.05 1.10 -9.48
C SER A 91 -5.10 1.76 -8.58
N ILE A 92 -4.75 2.86 -7.90
CA ILE A 92 -5.73 3.65 -7.12
C ILE A 92 -6.82 4.25 -8.01
N LEU A 93 -6.46 4.90 -9.12
CA LEU A 93 -7.42 5.59 -9.99
C LEU A 93 -8.37 4.62 -10.71
N SER A 94 -7.90 3.41 -11.03
CA SER A 94 -8.71 2.39 -11.70
C SER A 94 -9.68 1.66 -10.77
N GLY A 95 -9.64 1.92 -9.44
CA GLY A 95 -10.58 1.33 -8.48
C GLY A 95 -10.63 -0.19 -8.52
N ARG A 96 -9.56 -0.84 -9.02
CA ARG A 96 -9.52 -2.29 -9.15
C ARG A 96 -9.38 -2.89 -7.77
N ARG A 97 -10.53 -3.28 -7.20
CA ARG A 97 -10.65 -4.29 -6.14
C ARG A 97 -10.01 -5.60 -6.62
N HIS A 98 -8.69 -5.70 -6.63
CA HIS A 98 -8.00 -6.98 -6.82
C HIS A 98 -8.05 -7.79 -5.52
N HIS A 99 -9.25 -8.21 -5.14
CA HIS A 99 -9.39 -9.46 -4.39
C HIS A 99 -9.18 -10.61 -5.37
N ARG A 100 -7.92 -11.01 -5.59
CA ARG A 100 -7.58 -12.40 -5.94
C ARG A 100 -6.06 -12.61 -5.89
N PRO A 101 -5.53 -13.39 -4.94
CA PRO A 101 -4.17 -13.88 -5.04
C PRO A 101 -4.07 -14.84 -6.23
N LEU A 102 -3.09 -14.59 -7.11
CA LEU A 102 -2.70 -15.45 -8.22
C LEU A 102 -1.84 -16.62 -7.69
N GLN A 103 -2.45 -17.55 -6.95
CA GLN A 103 -1.75 -18.77 -6.48
C GLN A 103 -2.48 -20.10 -6.76
N TRP A 104 -3.46 -20.18 -7.67
CA TRP A 104 -4.23 -21.42 -7.88
C TRP A 104 -4.33 -21.93 -9.32
N LEU A 105 -3.34 -21.65 -10.20
CA LEU A 105 -3.30 -22.23 -11.56
C LEU A 105 -2.30 -23.37 -11.77
N THR A 106 -1.84 -24.04 -10.70
CA THR A 106 -1.12 -25.33 -10.85
C THR A 106 -1.58 -26.33 -9.79
N ALA A 107 -2.70 -27.00 -10.05
CA ALA A 107 -2.89 -28.36 -9.58
C ALA A 107 -3.05 -29.23 -10.84
N PRO A 108 -2.10 -30.13 -11.15
CA PRO A 108 -2.34 -31.14 -12.18
C PRO A 108 -3.46 -32.08 -11.70
N LEU A 109 -4.28 -32.51 -12.67
CA LEU A 109 -5.31 -33.54 -12.51
C LEU A 109 -4.74 -34.82 -11.90
#